data_AF-A0AAU1EPC1-F1
#
_entry.id   AF-A0AAU1EPC1-F1
#
_cell.length_a   1.000
_cell.length_b   1.000
_cell.length_c   1.000
_cell.angle_alpha   90.00
_cell.angle_beta   90.00
_cell.angle_gamma   90.00
#
_symmetry.space_group_name_H-M   'P 1'
#
loop_
_entity.id
_entity.type
_entity.pdbx_description
1 polymer ?
#
loop_
_entity_poly.entity_id
_entity_poly.type
_entity_poly.pdbx_seq_one_letter_code
_entity_poly.pdbx_strand_id
1 'polypeptide(L)'
;MRDGGSSSGEGDGAVDEPAEANRFQRLRKHRLLASGVAVVVLAAGVAIPLAVADSDDDEPCWRLPASARALADDPGAAARALDPGEDLARLGSAKRLLAHEKVCGDGAGVLGRIVDGATRSTGRGRPHTMAQARTAYAVASALDGIELPAGLAPGVARMVAEYVVDAGRDDSLHDDDLSGPALPPEEARLDETGWVRLGRFLAPREAHAAFGYADRSADADADIEELVAELAKDPEAFAILYDAERAYVAYYLERLTAQGGDPAHRPTRRGARDARYASKATTWTDNDLEDVAERIGDLMKFRAGYTRDGTIPDLTAFDTSVREHTRGTFRPAPVRLDTRPPMGDIASRPVAGPVRGDLMDGRQQMFTVLDDWVKKRKVPPKRAAVMRQLLDDAYVRALWLRF
;
A
#
# COMPACT_ATOMS: atom_id res chain seq x y z
N MET A 1 39.76 19.25 45.72
CA MET A 1 40.15 19.15 47.15
C MET A 1 38.95 18.64 47.91
N ARG A 2 39.11 17.47 48.57
CA ARG A 2 38.31 16.81 49.63
C ARG A 2 36.87 16.38 49.25
N ASP A 3 36.64 15.06 49.11
CA ASP A 3 36.31 14.05 50.15
C ASP A 3 34.85 14.23 50.62
N GLY A 4 33.96 13.25 50.71
CA GLY A 4 34.03 11.80 50.86
C GLY A 4 32.82 11.38 51.73
N GLY A 5 32.33 10.14 51.65
CA GLY A 5 31.36 9.63 52.64
C GLY A 5 30.42 8.54 52.13
N SER A 6 30.89 7.29 52.21
CA SER A 6 30.12 6.05 52.12
C SER A 6 29.64 5.64 53.52
N SER A 7 28.45 5.03 53.64
CA SER A 7 28.18 4.07 54.72
C SER A 7 27.16 3.01 54.29
N SER A 8 27.61 1.77 54.42
CA SER A 8 26.93 0.48 54.26
C SER A 8 26.09 0.08 55.48
N GLY A 9 25.20 -0.90 55.29
CA GLY A 9 24.53 -1.63 56.36
C GLY A 9 23.81 -2.87 55.82
N GLU A 10 24.50 -4.01 55.83
CA GLU A 10 24.00 -5.37 55.60
C GLU A 10 23.11 -5.87 56.76
N GLY A 11 22.24 -6.84 56.44
CA GLY A 11 21.51 -7.65 57.41
C GLY A 11 20.91 -8.90 56.74
N ASP A 12 21.67 -9.99 56.76
CA ASP A 12 21.30 -11.36 56.40
C ASP A 12 20.22 -11.96 57.31
N GLY A 13 19.46 -12.95 56.81
CA GLY A 13 18.61 -13.80 57.65
C GLY A 13 17.74 -14.82 56.90
N ALA A 14 18.25 -16.06 56.83
CA ALA A 14 17.75 -17.29 56.22
C ALA A 14 16.29 -17.77 56.51
N VAL A 15 15.70 -18.39 55.47
CA VAL A 15 15.02 -19.72 55.34
C VAL A 15 14.49 -20.43 56.61
N ASP A 16 13.20 -20.82 56.59
CA ASP A 16 12.72 -22.21 56.85
C ASP A 16 11.17 -22.35 56.70
N GLU A 17 10.73 -23.22 55.80
CA GLU A 17 9.51 -24.06 55.92
C GLU A 17 9.86 -25.30 56.80
N PRO A 18 8.96 -26.14 57.37
CA PRO A 18 7.64 -26.56 56.84
C PRO A 18 6.56 -26.91 57.92
N ALA A 19 5.37 -27.40 57.51
CA ALA A 19 4.73 -28.62 58.05
C ALA A 19 3.30 -28.87 57.51
N GLU A 20 3.06 -30.13 57.15
CA GLU A 20 1.88 -30.70 56.51
C GLU A 20 0.68 -31.02 57.45
N ALA A 21 -0.46 -31.30 56.79
CA ALA A 21 -1.40 -32.42 57.05
C ALA A 21 -2.61 -32.26 57.99
N ASN A 22 -3.82 -32.22 57.39
CA ASN A 22 -4.86 -33.27 57.50
C ASN A 22 -6.11 -32.88 56.67
N ARG A 23 -6.51 -33.58 55.59
CA ARG A 23 -7.20 -34.90 55.46
C ARG A 23 -8.72 -34.91 55.74
N PHE A 24 -9.45 -35.10 54.62
CA PHE A 24 -10.68 -35.91 54.41
C PHE A 24 -12.07 -35.29 54.22
N GLN A 25 -12.67 -35.73 53.09
CA GLN A 25 -14.09 -35.99 52.77
C GLN A 25 -14.97 -34.86 52.18
N ARG A 26 -15.27 -34.94 50.87
CA ARG A 26 -16.42 -35.72 50.33
C ARG A 26 -16.45 -35.73 48.79
N LEU A 27 -16.54 -36.95 48.26
CA LEU A 27 -16.92 -37.28 46.88
C LEU A 27 -18.33 -36.77 46.56
N ARG A 28 -18.49 -36.10 45.42
CA ARG A 28 -19.72 -36.17 44.63
C ARG A 28 -19.39 -36.26 43.15
N LYS A 29 -19.68 -37.45 42.59
CA LYS A 29 -19.75 -37.72 41.15
C LYS A 29 -20.81 -36.85 40.52
N HIS A 30 -20.52 -36.20 39.40
CA HIS A 30 -21.40 -36.17 38.23
C HIS A 30 -20.56 -36.18 36.95
N ARG A 31 -20.75 -37.24 36.15
CA ARG A 31 -20.34 -37.33 34.75
C ARG A 31 -21.38 -36.62 33.90
N LEU A 32 -20.94 -35.98 32.80
CA LEU A 32 -21.49 -35.96 31.43
C LEU A 32 -20.88 -34.72 30.73
N LEU A 33 -19.80 -34.91 29.95
CA LEU A 33 -19.77 -34.90 28.48
C LEU A 33 -19.98 -33.49 27.87
N ALA A 34 -18.87 -32.84 27.50
CA ALA A 34 -18.82 -31.88 26.39
C ALA A 34 -17.48 -32.06 25.67
N SER A 35 -17.60 -32.49 24.42
CA SER A 35 -16.53 -32.96 23.55
C SER A 35 -15.52 -31.87 23.20
N GLY A 36 -14.24 -32.12 23.52
CA GLY A 36 -13.13 -31.40 22.92
C GLY A 36 -12.83 -31.97 21.53
N VAL A 37 -12.87 -31.14 20.50
CA VAL A 37 -12.28 -31.47 19.20
C VAL A 37 -10.83 -31.01 19.24
N ALA A 38 -9.92 -31.94 19.53
CA ALA A 38 -8.50 -31.75 19.33
C ALA A 38 -8.18 -32.05 17.85
N VAL A 39 -7.82 -31.02 17.08
CA VAL A 39 -7.30 -31.18 15.72
C VAL A 39 -5.82 -31.55 15.85
N VAL A 40 -5.52 -32.83 15.63
CA VAL A 40 -4.15 -33.35 15.52
C VAL A 40 -3.65 -33.06 14.10
N VAL A 41 -2.65 -32.19 13.96
CA VAL A 41 -1.92 -32.00 12.70
C VAL A 41 -0.93 -33.17 12.57
N LEU A 42 -1.27 -34.16 11.75
CA LEU A 42 -0.38 -35.25 11.38
C LEU A 42 0.65 -34.73 10.37
N ALA A 43 1.92 -34.70 10.79
CA ALA A 43 3.07 -34.62 9.89
C ALA A 43 3.20 -35.95 9.13
N ALA A 44 2.60 -36.03 7.95
CA ALA A 44 2.84 -37.13 7.02
C ALA A 44 3.86 -36.67 5.98
N GLY A 45 5.10 -37.14 6.11
CA GLY A 45 6.09 -37.08 5.04
C GLY A 45 5.61 -37.90 3.86
N VAL A 46 5.19 -37.23 2.79
CA VAL A 46 4.84 -37.89 1.53
C VAL A 46 6.06 -37.79 0.62
N ALA A 47 6.71 -38.93 0.40
CA ALA A 47 7.68 -39.10 -0.67
C ALA A 47 6.95 -38.89 -2.01
N ILE A 48 7.36 -37.87 -2.76
CA ILE A 48 6.84 -37.60 -4.11
C ILE A 48 7.49 -38.61 -5.06
N PRO A 49 6.73 -39.41 -5.82
CA PRO A 49 7.30 -40.23 -6.88
C PRO A 49 7.72 -39.30 -8.02
N LEU A 50 9.03 -39.18 -8.24
CA LEU A 50 9.61 -38.63 -9.47
C LEU A 50 9.25 -39.58 -10.61
N ALA A 51 8.14 -39.29 -11.30
CA ALA A 51 7.86 -39.88 -12.60
C ALA A 51 8.71 -39.13 -13.63
N VAL A 52 9.76 -39.81 -14.09
CA VAL A 52 10.57 -39.43 -15.25
C VAL A 52 9.77 -39.75 -16.51
N ALA A 53 9.36 -38.73 -17.26
CA ALA A 53 9.06 -38.83 -18.69
C ALA A 53 9.08 -37.45 -19.36
N ASP A 54 9.95 -37.36 -20.36
CA ASP A 54 10.07 -36.41 -21.47
C ASP A 54 10.38 -34.92 -21.23
N SER A 55 11.63 -34.61 -21.59
CA SER A 55 12.16 -33.43 -22.29
C SER A 55 11.19 -32.27 -22.57
N ASP A 56 11.34 -31.20 -21.78
CA ASP A 56 11.62 -29.85 -22.25
C ASP A 56 12.44 -29.17 -21.14
N ASP A 57 13.48 -28.40 -21.50
CA ASP A 57 14.32 -27.62 -20.57
C ASP A 57 13.56 -26.43 -19.95
N ASP A 58 12.29 -26.63 -19.60
CA ASP A 58 11.50 -25.69 -18.82
C ASP A 58 11.56 -26.08 -17.36
N GLU A 59 12.06 -25.17 -16.52
CA GLU A 59 11.96 -25.32 -15.07
C GLU A 59 10.53 -25.72 -14.66
N PRO A 60 10.37 -26.74 -13.81
CA PRO A 60 9.06 -27.22 -13.42
C PRO A 60 8.29 -26.09 -12.72
N CYS A 61 7.14 -25.70 -13.27
CA CYS A 61 6.28 -24.68 -12.66
C CYS A 61 5.81 -25.12 -11.26
N TRP A 62 5.63 -24.16 -10.37
CA TRP A 62 5.13 -24.40 -9.02
C TRP A 62 3.62 -24.61 -9.01
N ARG A 63 3.15 -25.67 -8.34
CA ARG A 63 1.71 -25.97 -8.19
C ARG A 63 1.18 -25.42 -6.87
N LEU A 64 0.22 -24.49 -6.96
CA LEU A 64 -0.45 -23.92 -5.79
C LEU A 64 -1.19 -25.01 -4.99
N PRO A 65 -0.84 -25.24 -3.70
CA PRO A 65 -1.50 -26.24 -2.87
C PRO A 65 -2.98 -25.94 -2.64
N ALA A 66 -3.81 -26.98 -2.45
CA ALA A 66 -5.24 -26.82 -2.20
C ALA A 66 -5.55 -25.95 -0.96
N SER A 67 -4.72 -26.04 0.09
CA SER A 67 -4.84 -25.20 1.28
C SER A 67 -4.63 -23.72 0.99
N ALA A 68 -3.69 -23.38 0.10
CA ALA A 68 -3.47 -22.01 -0.35
C ALA A 68 -4.60 -21.55 -1.26
N ARG A 69 -5.08 -22.40 -2.17
CA ARG A 69 -6.24 -22.09 -3.03
C ARG A 69 -7.47 -21.70 -2.22
N ALA A 70 -7.73 -22.38 -1.11
CA ALA A 70 -8.87 -22.08 -0.23
C ALA A 70 -8.82 -20.66 0.38
N LEU A 71 -7.64 -20.02 0.46
CA LEU A 71 -7.52 -18.65 0.95
C LEU A 71 -8.16 -17.63 -0.01
N ALA A 72 -8.26 -17.95 -1.31
CA ALA A 72 -8.83 -17.03 -2.30
C ALA A 72 -10.32 -16.74 -2.06
N ASP A 73 -11.01 -17.62 -1.34
CA ASP A 73 -12.43 -17.51 -1.01
C ASP A 73 -12.67 -17.04 0.45
N ASP A 74 -11.61 -16.80 1.23
CA ASP A 74 -11.67 -16.30 2.61
C ASP A 74 -10.67 -15.15 2.83
N PRO A 75 -11.11 -13.89 2.59
CA PRO A 75 -10.29 -12.69 2.80
C PRO A 75 -9.68 -12.59 4.21
N GLY A 76 -10.41 -13.04 5.24
CA GLY A 76 -9.93 -13.00 6.61
C GLY A 76 -8.83 -14.01 6.89
N ALA A 77 -8.94 -15.22 6.32
CA ALA A 77 -7.87 -16.21 6.37
C ALA A 77 -6.66 -15.80 5.55
N ALA A 78 -6.87 -15.22 4.36
CA ALA A 78 -5.81 -14.67 3.52
C ALA A 78 -5.01 -13.58 4.25
N ALA A 79 -5.70 -12.61 4.87
CA ALA A 79 -5.07 -11.57 5.68
C ALA A 79 -4.22 -12.16 6.83
N ARG A 80 -4.74 -13.15 7.57
CA ARG A 80 -3.98 -13.80 8.64
C ARG A 80 -2.76 -14.58 8.14
N ALA A 81 -2.86 -15.17 6.95
CA ALA A 81 -1.77 -15.96 6.35
C ALA A 81 -0.63 -15.07 5.82
N LEU A 82 -0.96 -13.88 5.32
CA LEU A 82 0.01 -12.93 4.77
C LEU A 82 0.48 -11.86 5.76
N ASP A 83 -0.22 -11.63 6.88
CA ASP A 83 0.23 -10.69 7.92
C ASP A 83 1.57 -11.17 8.51
N PRO A 84 2.66 -10.39 8.36
CA PRO A 84 3.99 -10.78 8.83
C PRO A 84 4.12 -10.65 10.36
N GLY A 85 3.16 -10.01 11.04
CA GLY A 85 3.34 -9.54 12.42
C GLY A 85 4.06 -8.19 12.47
N GLU A 86 4.03 -7.54 13.64
CA GLU A 86 4.69 -6.24 13.84
C GLU A 86 6.22 -6.33 13.77
N ASP A 87 6.77 -7.48 14.17
CA ASP A 87 8.20 -7.81 14.19
C ASP A 87 8.68 -8.53 12.94
N LEU A 88 7.84 -8.60 11.90
CA LEU A 88 8.09 -9.31 10.65
C LEU A 88 8.41 -10.81 10.78
N ALA A 89 8.21 -11.43 11.95
CA ALA A 89 8.62 -12.81 12.21
C ALA A 89 7.99 -13.85 11.26
N ARG A 90 6.85 -13.50 10.63
CA ARG A 90 6.14 -14.37 9.67
C ARG A 90 6.35 -13.99 8.20
N LEU A 91 7.18 -13.00 7.87
CA LEU A 91 7.42 -12.55 6.49
C LEU A 91 7.82 -13.70 5.55
N GLY A 92 8.66 -14.63 6.03
CA GLY A 92 9.05 -15.82 5.26
C GLY A 92 7.87 -16.71 4.83
N SER A 93 6.71 -16.63 5.49
CA SER A 93 5.49 -17.33 5.06
C SER A 93 4.81 -16.64 3.87
N ALA A 94 4.81 -15.31 3.84
CA ALA A 94 4.34 -14.55 2.68
C ALA A 94 5.26 -14.81 1.47
N LYS A 95 6.59 -14.70 1.64
CA LYS A 95 7.58 -15.05 0.61
C LYS A 95 7.35 -16.47 0.06
N ARG A 96 7.25 -17.49 0.92
CA ARG A 96 6.99 -18.87 0.46
C ARG A 96 5.69 -19.06 -0.33
N LEU A 97 4.68 -18.21 -0.11
CA LEU A 97 3.41 -18.30 -0.83
C LEU A 97 3.44 -17.55 -2.16
N LEU A 98 4.13 -16.40 -2.22
CA LEU A 98 4.03 -15.44 -3.32
C LEU A 98 5.25 -15.41 -4.25
N ALA A 99 6.45 -15.67 -3.73
CA ALA A 99 7.72 -15.54 -4.44
C ALA A 99 7.96 -16.70 -5.42
N HIS A 100 7.19 -16.75 -6.49
CA HIS A 100 7.27 -17.77 -7.55
C HIS A 100 7.11 -17.14 -8.92
N GLU A 101 8.16 -17.17 -9.74
CA GLU A 101 8.16 -16.64 -11.12
C GLU A 101 7.27 -17.49 -12.07
N LYS A 102 7.21 -18.81 -11.85
CA LYS A 102 6.43 -19.75 -12.67
C LYS A 102 5.41 -20.50 -11.83
N VAL A 103 4.12 -20.19 -12.03
CA VAL A 103 3.01 -20.85 -11.34
C VAL A 103 2.14 -21.61 -12.34
N CYS A 104 1.85 -22.88 -12.06
CA CYS A 104 1.08 -23.73 -12.98
C CYS A 104 -0.40 -23.33 -13.06
N GLY A 105 -0.95 -23.39 -14.28
CA GLY A 105 -2.39 -23.29 -14.53
C GLY A 105 -2.98 -21.95 -14.08
N ASP A 106 -4.08 -22.01 -13.33
CA ASP A 106 -4.77 -20.82 -12.79
C ASP A 106 -4.15 -20.25 -11.51
N GLY A 107 -3.05 -20.84 -11.03
CA GLY A 107 -2.50 -20.57 -9.70
C GLY A 107 -2.10 -19.10 -9.49
N ALA A 108 -1.53 -18.44 -10.50
CA ALA A 108 -1.19 -17.01 -10.44
C ALA A 108 -2.45 -16.15 -10.23
N GLY A 109 -3.52 -16.43 -10.97
CA GLY A 109 -4.81 -15.75 -10.81
C GLY A 109 -5.44 -15.98 -9.43
N VAL A 110 -5.24 -17.17 -8.85
CA VAL A 110 -5.69 -17.48 -7.49
C VAL A 110 -4.86 -16.71 -6.46
N LEU A 111 -3.53 -16.64 -6.61
CA LEU A 111 -2.66 -15.82 -5.75
C LEU A 111 -3.05 -14.34 -5.81
N GLY A 112 -3.37 -13.81 -7.00
CA GLY A 112 -3.88 -12.45 -7.15
C GLY A 112 -5.15 -12.18 -6.35
N ARG A 113 -6.09 -13.13 -6.32
CA ARG A 113 -7.30 -13.04 -5.48
C ARG A 113 -6.99 -13.10 -3.98
N ILE A 114 -6.00 -13.90 -3.58
CA ILE A 114 -5.55 -13.97 -2.18
C ILE A 114 -4.98 -12.62 -1.75
N VAL A 115 -4.10 -12.02 -2.56
CA VAL A 115 -3.51 -10.69 -2.28
C VAL A 115 -4.58 -9.62 -2.19
N ASP A 116 -5.47 -9.52 -3.19
CA ASP A 116 -6.56 -8.54 -3.21
C ASP A 116 -7.48 -8.72 -2.00
N GLY A 117 -7.91 -9.95 -1.71
CA GLY A 117 -8.78 -10.23 -0.55
C GLY A 117 -8.11 -9.92 0.80
N ALA A 118 -6.81 -10.20 0.93
CA ALA A 118 -6.08 -10.00 2.18
C ALA A 118 -5.84 -8.52 2.51
N THR A 119 -5.75 -7.66 1.49
CA THR A 119 -5.26 -6.27 1.63
C THR A 119 -6.36 -5.24 1.50
N ARG A 120 -7.40 -5.52 0.72
CA ARG A 120 -8.54 -4.62 0.47
C ARG A 120 -9.30 -4.29 1.74
N SER A 121 -9.76 -3.04 1.84
CA SER A 121 -10.74 -2.61 2.85
C SER A 121 -11.97 -3.55 2.92
N THR A 122 -12.49 -3.78 4.13
CA THR A 122 -13.60 -4.74 4.36
C THR A 122 -14.97 -4.26 3.83
N GLY A 123 -15.01 -3.08 3.20
CA GLY A 123 -16.18 -2.54 2.55
C GLY A 123 -16.12 -1.01 2.45
N ARG A 124 -17.06 -0.44 1.70
CA ARG A 124 -17.14 1.00 1.48
C ARG A 124 -17.17 1.79 2.79
N GLY A 125 -16.33 2.82 2.88
CA GLY A 125 -16.19 3.68 4.05
C GLY A 125 -15.53 3.02 5.25
N ARG A 126 -15.01 1.79 5.11
CA ARG A 126 -14.24 1.11 6.15
C ARG A 126 -12.75 1.41 5.97
N PRO A 127 -12.09 2.03 6.97
CA PRO A 127 -10.65 2.24 6.92
C PRO A 127 -9.89 0.91 6.91
N HIS A 128 -8.71 0.91 6.31
CA HIS A 128 -7.75 -0.19 6.46
C HIS A 128 -7.34 -0.38 7.93
N THR A 129 -7.15 -1.64 8.31
CA THR A 129 -6.66 -2.03 9.63
C THR A 129 -5.14 -2.17 9.62
N MET A 130 -4.51 -2.12 10.80
CA MET A 130 -3.06 -2.35 10.94
C MET A 130 -2.61 -3.67 10.30
N ALA A 131 -3.41 -4.74 10.47
CA ALA A 131 -3.09 -6.04 9.87
C ALA A 131 -3.09 -5.97 8.34
N GLN A 132 -4.07 -5.31 7.72
CA GLN A 132 -4.13 -5.15 6.27
C GLN A 132 -2.97 -4.32 5.73
N ALA A 133 -2.60 -3.24 6.42
CA ALA A 133 -1.45 -2.41 6.06
C ALA A 133 -0.13 -3.20 6.12
N ARG A 134 0.10 -3.97 7.20
CA ARG A 134 1.27 -4.86 7.30
C ARG A 134 1.25 -5.97 6.24
N THR A 135 0.07 -6.49 5.91
CA THR A 135 -0.08 -7.46 4.84
C THR A 135 0.26 -6.85 3.49
N ALA A 136 -0.15 -5.61 3.21
CA ALA A 136 0.23 -4.92 1.97
C ALA A 136 1.75 -4.72 1.87
N TYR A 137 2.38 -4.29 2.96
CA TYR A 137 3.84 -4.24 3.07
C TYR A 137 4.48 -5.61 2.81
N ALA A 138 4.00 -6.67 3.46
CA ALA A 138 4.57 -8.01 3.30
C ALA A 138 4.40 -8.57 1.89
N VAL A 139 3.32 -8.23 1.19
CA VAL A 139 3.14 -8.59 -0.22
C VAL A 139 4.17 -7.86 -1.07
N ALA A 140 4.33 -6.56 -0.89
CA ALA A 140 5.33 -5.79 -1.63
C ALA A 140 6.74 -6.35 -1.37
N SER A 141 7.09 -6.56 -0.10
CA SER A 141 8.38 -7.14 0.27
C SER A 141 8.59 -8.59 -0.17
N ALA A 142 7.51 -9.36 -0.31
CA ALA A 142 7.61 -10.73 -0.80
C ALA A 142 7.82 -10.83 -2.31
N LEU A 143 7.50 -9.76 -3.04
CA LEU A 143 7.55 -9.68 -4.50
C LEU A 143 8.68 -8.77 -5.00
N ASP A 144 9.40 -8.14 -4.08
CA ASP A 144 10.56 -7.31 -4.38
C ASP A 144 11.63 -8.09 -5.16
N GLY A 145 12.05 -7.52 -6.30
CA GLY A 145 13.01 -8.12 -7.23
C GLY A 145 12.53 -9.39 -7.97
N ILE A 146 11.22 -9.70 -7.97
CA ILE A 146 10.66 -10.91 -8.59
C ILE A 146 9.84 -10.56 -9.83
N GLU A 147 10.09 -11.26 -10.94
CA GLU A 147 9.24 -11.18 -12.12
C GLU A 147 7.84 -11.76 -11.82
N LEU A 148 6.80 -10.95 -12.00
CA LEU A 148 5.45 -11.34 -11.61
C LEU A 148 4.80 -12.23 -12.67
N PRO A 149 4.25 -13.40 -12.29
CA PRO A 149 3.39 -14.16 -13.18
C PRO A 149 2.18 -13.31 -13.61
N ALA A 150 1.87 -13.25 -14.90
CA ALA A 150 0.81 -12.37 -15.44
C ALA A 150 -0.54 -12.47 -14.70
N GLY A 151 -0.94 -13.66 -14.23
CA GLY A 151 -2.18 -13.82 -13.48
C GLY A 151 -2.20 -13.17 -12.07
N LEU A 152 -1.02 -12.93 -11.47
CA LEU A 152 -0.88 -12.32 -10.15
C LEU A 152 -0.97 -10.79 -10.22
N ALA A 153 -0.42 -10.18 -11.27
CA ALA A 153 -0.25 -8.74 -11.41
C ALA A 153 -1.55 -7.93 -11.17
N PRO A 154 -2.72 -8.27 -11.74
CA PRO A 154 -3.95 -7.52 -11.47
C PRO A 154 -4.39 -7.51 -10.00
N GLY A 155 -4.10 -8.58 -9.25
CA GLY A 155 -4.41 -8.66 -7.82
C GLY A 155 -3.51 -7.76 -6.97
N VAL A 156 -2.21 -7.75 -7.29
CA VAL A 156 -1.24 -6.87 -6.64
C VAL A 156 -1.48 -5.40 -7.02
N ALA A 157 -1.82 -5.10 -8.27
CA ALA A 157 -2.20 -3.75 -8.68
C ALA A 157 -3.44 -3.23 -7.94
N ARG A 158 -4.43 -4.09 -7.64
CA ARG A 158 -5.58 -3.73 -6.80
C ARG A 158 -5.16 -3.43 -5.35
N MET A 159 -4.21 -4.18 -4.79
CA MET A 159 -3.61 -3.84 -3.50
C MET A 159 -2.96 -2.45 -3.57
N VAL A 160 -2.04 -2.21 -4.50
CA VAL A 160 -1.35 -0.91 -4.61
C VAL A 160 -2.36 0.23 -4.76
N ALA A 161 -3.41 0.03 -5.56
CA ALA A 161 -4.50 1.00 -5.70
C ALA A 161 -5.23 1.30 -4.38
N GLU A 162 -5.53 0.30 -3.54
CA GLU A 162 -6.15 0.51 -2.22
C GLU A 162 -5.27 1.36 -1.27
N TYR A 163 -3.96 1.41 -1.52
CA TYR A 163 -2.96 2.20 -0.79
C TYR A 163 -2.33 3.30 -1.64
N VAL A 164 -3.05 3.86 -2.63
CA VAL A 164 -2.53 4.81 -3.64
C VAL A 164 -1.77 6.01 -3.05
N VAL A 165 -2.14 6.48 -1.84
CA VAL A 165 -1.43 7.59 -1.21
C VAL A 165 -0.11 7.12 -0.58
N ASP A 166 -0.12 5.95 0.07
CA ASP A 166 1.06 5.38 0.73
C ASP A 166 2.10 4.94 -0.30
N ALA A 167 1.67 4.28 -1.38
CA ALA A 167 2.53 3.91 -2.51
C ALA A 167 3.19 5.13 -3.16
N GLY A 168 2.53 6.30 -3.11
CA GLY A 168 3.08 7.55 -3.64
C GLY A 168 3.95 8.34 -2.66
N ARG A 169 4.26 7.79 -1.48
CA ARG A 169 5.04 8.47 -0.41
C ARG A 169 6.39 7.85 -0.12
N ASP A 170 6.76 6.78 -0.83
CA ASP A 170 7.95 5.98 -0.57
C ASP A 170 9.23 6.82 -0.46
N ASP A 171 9.53 7.61 -1.51
CA ASP A 171 10.67 8.54 -1.59
C ASP A 171 10.72 9.60 -0.47
N SER A 172 9.58 9.89 0.17
CA SER A 172 9.43 10.96 1.16
C SER A 172 9.52 10.48 2.61
N LEU A 173 9.54 9.15 2.82
CA LEU A 173 9.62 8.51 4.13
C LEU A 173 10.90 7.69 4.17
N HIS A 174 11.96 8.23 4.74
CA HIS A 174 13.23 7.50 4.87
C HIS A 174 13.14 6.42 5.97
N ASP A 175 13.84 5.30 5.76
CA ASP A 175 13.95 4.15 6.69
C ASP A 175 14.10 4.56 8.17
N ASP A 176 14.94 5.56 8.44
CA ASP A 176 15.28 6.00 9.81
C ASP A 176 14.08 6.58 10.59
N ASP A 177 13.02 7.01 9.90
CA ASP A 177 11.81 7.61 10.50
C ASP A 177 10.68 6.58 10.71
N LEU A 178 10.85 5.34 10.25
CA LEU A 178 9.82 4.30 10.27
C LEU A 178 10.15 3.22 11.32
N SER A 179 9.21 2.96 12.21
CA SER A 179 9.38 2.00 13.31
C SER A 179 8.84 0.60 13.00
N GLY A 180 8.37 0.37 11.77
CA GLY A 180 7.77 -0.90 11.38
C GLY A 180 6.97 -0.84 10.07
N PRO A 181 6.44 -1.99 9.62
CA PRO A 181 5.83 -2.17 8.29
C PRO A 181 4.45 -1.51 8.11
N ALA A 182 3.89 -0.93 9.16
CA ALA A 182 2.62 -0.22 9.11
C ALA A 182 2.58 0.90 10.14
N LEU A 183 1.88 1.97 9.80
CA LEU A 183 1.72 3.15 10.63
C LEU A 183 0.29 3.26 11.15
N PRO A 184 0.12 3.65 12.43
CA PRO A 184 -1.19 3.79 13.02
C PRO A 184 -1.92 5.04 12.51
N PRO A 185 -3.27 5.10 12.61
CA PRO A 185 -4.05 6.21 12.09
C PRO A 185 -3.72 7.60 12.65
N GLU A 186 -3.09 7.65 13.82
CA GLU A 186 -2.62 8.88 14.45
C GLU A 186 -1.61 9.63 13.57
N GLU A 187 -0.84 8.92 12.74
CA GLU A 187 0.18 9.47 11.83
C GLU A 187 -0.41 10.26 10.65
N ALA A 188 -1.69 10.05 10.35
CA ALA A 188 -2.44 10.81 9.35
C ALA A 188 -2.97 12.15 9.88
N ARG A 189 -2.71 12.47 11.16
CA ARG A 189 -3.17 13.73 11.78
C ARG A 189 -2.16 14.85 11.53
N LEU A 190 -2.71 16.04 11.32
CA LEU A 190 -1.91 17.26 11.32
C LEU A 190 -1.35 17.49 12.72
N ASP A 191 -0.05 17.75 12.80
CA ASP A 191 0.61 18.20 14.02
C ASP A 191 0.22 19.67 14.34
N GLU A 192 0.78 20.20 15.44
CA GLU A 192 0.53 21.58 15.87
C GLU A 192 1.00 22.64 14.87
N THR A 193 1.90 22.28 13.95
CA THR A 193 2.41 23.15 12.88
C THR A 193 1.58 23.08 11.60
N GLY A 194 0.59 22.16 11.54
CA GLY A 194 -0.19 21.90 10.34
C GLY A 194 0.55 21.05 9.31
N TRP A 195 1.60 20.35 9.74
CA TRP A 195 2.31 19.35 8.94
C TRP A 195 1.74 17.96 9.21
N VAL A 196 1.78 17.09 8.22
CA VAL A 196 1.40 15.68 8.32
C VAL A 196 2.34 14.87 7.44
N ARG A 197 2.86 13.79 8.00
CA ARG A 197 3.86 12.94 7.35
C ARG A 197 3.30 12.21 6.13
N LEU A 198 2.12 11.60 6.30
CA LEU A 198 1.52 10.69 5.31
C LEU A 198 0.78 11.41 4.18
N GLY A 199 0.82 12.74 4.16
CA GLY A 199 0.12 13.55 3.17
C GLY A 199 -1.27 14.01 3.61
N ARG A 200 -1.86 14.87 2.78
CA ARG A 200 -3.09 15.59 3.13
C ARG A 200 -4.35 14.81 2.85
N PHE A 201 -5.36 15.20 3.63
CA PHE A 201 -6.74 14.76 3.45
C PHE A 201 -6.99 13.27 3.67
N LEU A 202 -6.09 12.56 4.35
CA LEU A 202 -6.25 11.17 4.71
C LEU A 202 -7.37 10.93 5.73
N ALA A 203 -7.95 9.73 5.69
CA ALA A 203 -8.97 9.33 6.64
C ALA A 203 -8.36 9.21 8.05
N PRO A 204 -8.94 9.85 9.08
CA PRO A 204 -8.32 10.00 10.40
C PRO A 204 -8.28 8.71 11.26
N ARG A 205 -8.72 7.58 10.71
CA ARG A 205 -8.85 6.27 11.38
C ARG A 205 -8.31 5.12 10.52
N GLU A 206 -7.58 5.45 9.46
CA GLU A 206 -7.02 4.48 8.52
C GLU A 206 -5.59 4.16 8.91
N ALA A 207 -5.26 2.87 8.94
CA ALA A 207 -3.88 2.43 9.03
C ALA A 207 -3.20 2.56 7.66
N HIS A 208 -1.90 2.79 7.67
CA HIS A 208 -1.10 3.06 6.48
C HIS A 208 0.00 2.02 6.32
N ALA A 209 0.24 1.58 5.09
CA ALA A 209 1.38 0.73 4.77
C ALA A 209 2.65 1.60 4.74
N ALA A 210 3.74 1.10 5.33
CA ALA A 210 5.01 1.81 5.35
C ALA A 210 5.96 1.16 4.35
N PHE A 211 5.77 1.38 3.06
CA PHE A 211 6.55 0.72 2.01
C PHE A 211 8.05 1.01 2.12
N GLY A 212 8.44 2.26 2.39
CA GLY A 212 9.84 2.63 2.61
C GLY A 212 10.44 2.21 3.96
N TYR A 213 9.85 1.23 4.66
CA TYR A 213 10.45 0.63 5.85
C TYR A 213 11.33 -0.54 5.42
N ALA A 214 12.64 -0.47 5.65
CA ALA A 214 13.54 -1.60 5.49
C ALA A 214 13.98 -2.19 6.84
N ASP A 215 14.00 -3.52 6.93
CA ASP A 215 14.60 -4.27 8.04
C ASP A 215 15.64 -5.27 7.52
N ARG A 216 16.91 -4.89 7.64
CA ARG A 216 18.05 -5.71 7.22
C ARG A 216 18.14 -7.05 7.96
N SER A 217 17.62 -7.14 9.18
CA SER A 217 17.65 -8.38 9.97
C SER A 217 16.61 -9.38 9.50
N ALA A 218 15.47 -8.89 9.00
CA ALA A 218 14.40 -9.68 8.42
C ALA A 218 14.55 -9.91 6.91
N ASP A 219 15.59 -9.33 6.27
CA ASP A 219 15.73 -9.29 4.81
C ASP A 219 14.45 -8.76 4.15
N ALA A 220 13.94 -7.66 4.71
CA ALA A 220 12.69 -7.04 4.32
C ALA A 220 12.98 -5.67 3.71
N ASP A 221 12.75 -5.57 2.41
CA ASP A 221 12.65 -4.33 1.65
C ASP A 221 11.34 -4.41 0.85
N ALA A 222 10.63 -3.30 0.69
CA ALA A 222 9.32 -3.25 0.04
C ALA A 222 9.28 -2.12 -0.99
N ASP A 223 10.29 -2.08 -1.86
CA ASP A 223 10.43 -1.09 -2.94
C ASP A 223 9.17 -1.08 -3.81
N ILE A 224 8.30 -0.11 -3.52
CA ILE A 224 7.00 -0.01 -4.16
C ILE A 224 7.13 0.59 -5.56
N GLU A 225 8.21 1.34 -5.84
CA GLU A 225 8.48 1.89 -7.16
C GLU A 225 8.87 0.76 -8.12
N GLU A 226 9.77 -0.13 -7.71
CA GLU A 226 10.15 -1.31 -8.48
C GLU A 226 8.93 -2.22 -8.72
N LEU A 227 8.11 -2.44 -7.69
CA LEU A 227 6.89 -3.22 -7.85
C LEU A 227 5.89 -2.57 -8.82
N VAL A 228 5.72 -1.24 -8.78
CA VAL A 228 4.86 -0.52 -9.73
C VAL A 228 5.40 -0.63 -11.16
N ALA A 229 6.72 -0.56 -11.33
CA ALA A 229 7.35 -0.79 -12.62
C ALA A 229 7.03 -2.20 -13.14
N GLU A 230 7.26 -3.23 -12.34
CA GLU A 230 6.97 -4.63 -12.70
C GLU A 230 5.50 -4.84 -13.11
N LEU A 231 4.57 -4.26 -12.35
CA LEU A 231 3.14 -4.32 -12.65
C LEU A 231 2.76 -3.62 -13.96
N ALA A 232 3.50 -2.57 -14.36
CA ALA A 232 3.19 -1.80 -15.56
C ALA A 232 3.43 -2.57 -16.88
N LYS A 233 4.04 -3.77 -16.81
CA LYS A 233 4.15 -4.71 -17.95
C LYS A 233 2.82 -5.35 -18.34
N ASP A 234 1.91 -5.51 -17.37
CA ASP A 234 0.60 -6.12 -17.58
C ASP A 234 -0.47 -5.05 -17.86
N PRO A 235 -1.24 -5.13 -18.96
CA PRO A 235 -2.17 -4.07 -19.35
C PRO A 235 -3.37 -3.92 -18.40
N GLU A 236 -3.82 -4.99 -17.72
CA GLU A 236 -4.89 -4.86 -16.72
C GLU A 236 -4.36 -4.20 -15.45
N ALA A 237 -3.20 -4.63 -14.95
CA ALA A 237 -2.52 -4.03 -13.81
C ALA A 237 -2.22 -2.54 -14.07
N PHE A 238 -1.67 -2.20 -15.24
CA PHE A 238 -1.47 -0.81 -15.67
C PHE A 238 -2.77 0.00 -15.61
N ALA A 239 -3.87 -0.53 -16.16
CA ALA A 239 -5.15 0.15 -16.16
C ALA A 239 -5.65 0.43 -14.74
N ILE A 240 -5.47 -0.51 -13.80
CA ILE A 240 -5.85 -0.37 -12.39
C ILE A 240 -5.05 0.73 -11.71
N LEU A 241 -3.72 0.72 -11.82
CA LEU A 241 -2.83 1.72 -11.23
C LEU A 241 -3.12 3.12 -11.82
N TYR A 242 -3.26 3.20 -13.14
CA TYR A 242 -3.52 4.45 -13.82
C TYR A 242 -4.92 5.03 -13.50
N ASP A 243 -5.93 4.17 -13.35
CA ASP A 243 -7.24 4.59 -12.84
C ASP A 243 -7.16 5.11 -11.40
N ALA A 244 -6.37 4.47 -10.54
CA ALA A 244 -6.22 4.87 -9.14
C ALA A 244 -5.61 6.27 -9.03
N GLU A 245 -4.54 6.56 -9.77
CA GLU A 245 -3.92 7.89 -9.80
C GLU A 245 -4.87 8.95 -10.38
N ARG A 246 -5.55 8.66 -11.49
CA ARG A 246 -6.53 9.59 -12.08
C ARG A 246 -7.72 9.84 -11.13
N ALA A 247 -8.16 8.82 -10.39
CA ALA A 247 -9.16 8.98 -9.34
C ALA A 247 -8.64 9.82 -8.17
N TYR A 248 -7.38 9.63 -7.78
CA TYR A 248 -6.72 10.39 -6.73
C TYR A 248 -6.53 11.87 -7.10
N VAL A 249 -6.19 12.22 -8.36
CA VAL A 249 -6.18 13.62 -8.83
C VAL A 249 -7.53 14.30 -8.59
N ALA A 250 -8.62 13.65 -9.04
CA ALA A 250 -9.97 14.19 -8.88
C ALA A 250 -10.36 14.31 -7.40
N TYR A 251 -10.01 13.32 -6.59
CA TYR A 251 -10.15 13.35 -5.15
C TYR A 251 -9.37 14.50 -4.50
N TYR A 252 -8.14 14.73 -4.90
CA TYR A 252 -7.28 15.72 -4.26
C TYR A 252 -7.79 17.14 -4.54
N LEU A 253 -8.09 17.43 -5.80
CA LEU A 253 -8.58 18.75 -6.24
C LEU A 253 -9.86 19.19 -5.53
N GLU A 254 -10.84 18.30 -5.31
CA GLU A 254 -12.11 18.69 -4.68
C GLU A 254 -11.97 19.14 -3.21
N ARG A 255 -10.85 18.85 -2.55
CA ARG A 255 -10.54 19.26 -1.16
C ARG A 255 -9.84 20.60 -1.05
N LEU A 256 -9.19 21.05 -2.12
CA LEU A 256 -8.47 22.32 -2.14
C LEU A 256 -9.43 23.52 -1.98
N THR A 257 -8.89 24.62 -1.46
CA THR A 257 -9.54 25.94 -1.49
C THR A 257 -9.72 26.44 -2.93
N ALA A 258 -10.49 27.52 -3.13
CA ALA A 258 -10.63 28.16 -4.45
C ALA A 258 -9.31 28.75 -4.98
N GLN A 259 -8.28 28.85 -4.12
CA GLN A 259 -6.94 29.30 -4.45
C GLN A 259 -5.97 28.12 -4.62
N GLY A 260 -6.47 26.87 -4.61
CA GLY A 260 -5.66 25.67 -4.74
C GLY A 260 -4.78 25.37 -3.51
N GLY A 261 -5.04 26.01 -2.36
CA GLY A 261 -4.30 25.77 -1.12
C GLY A 261 -5.06 24.89 -0.12
N ASP A 262 -4.36 24.48 0.92
CA ASP A 262 -4.83 23.64 2.02
C ASP A 262 -5.82 24.41 2.93
N PRO A 263 -7.08 23.93 3.08
CA PRO A 263 -8.05 24.54 3.99
C PRO A 263 -7.64 24.49 5.49
N ALA A 264 -6.76 23.55 5.86
CA ALA A 264 -6.24 23.42 7.21
C ALA A 264 -5.03 24.31 7.48
N HIS A 265 -4.43 24.95 6.46
CA HIS A 265 -3.28 25.82 6.65
C HIS A 265 -3.54 26.90 7.70
N ARG A 266 -2.60 27.05 8.62
CA ARG A 266 -2.55 28.12 9.61
C ARG A 266 -1.24 28.87 9.38
N PRO A 267 -1.28 30.18 9.10
CA PRO A 267 -0.05 30.96 9.03
C PRO A 267 0.71 30.81 10.36
N THR A 268 1.99 30.42 10.29
CA THR A 268 2.82 30.36 11.49
C THR A 268 2.80 31.72 12.18
N ARG A 269 2.59 31.73 13.50
CA ARG A 269 2.61 32.98 14.29
C ARG A 269 3.94 33.70 14.03
N ARG A 270 3.83 35.02 13.84
CA ARG A 270 4.94 35.98 13.70
C ARG A 270 5.97 35.72 14.81
N GLY A 271 7.08 35.02 14.51
CA GLY A 271 8.06 34.60 15.53
C GLY A 271 8.84 33.33 15.23
N ALA A 272 8.43 32.49 14.26
CA ALA A 272 9.29 31.42 13.76
C ALA A 272 10.56 32.03 13.13
N ARG A 273 11.74 31.60 13.59
CA ARG A 273 13.04 32.28 13.42
C ARG A 273 13.51 32.53 11.98
N ASP A 274 12.82 32.03 10.95
CA ASP A 274 13.04 32.45 9.56
C ASP A 274 11.73 32.53 8.79
N ALA A 275 11.18 33.74 8.64
CA ALA A 275 10.04 34.01 7.76
C ALA A 275 10.30 33.66 6.28
N ARG A 276 11.58 33.43 5.91
CA ARG A 276 12.00 33.01 4.57
C ARG A 276 11.62 31.56 4.22
N TYR A 277 11.43 30.70 5.23
CA TYR A 277 11.07 29.29 5.05
C TYR A 277 9.62 28.99 5.48
N ALA A 278 8.81 30.03 5.72
CA ALA A 278 7.41 29.82 6.06
C ALA A 278 6.65 29.24 4.86
N SER A 279 6.10 28.03 5.04
CA SER A 279 5.23 27.41 4.05
C SER A 279 4.01 28.30 3.77
N LYS A 280 3.64 28.40 2.49
CA LYS A 280 2.41 29.08 2.07
C LYS A 280 1.25 28.08 2.13
N ALA A 281 0.03 28.60 2.09
CA ALA A 281 -1.18 27.77 1.99
C ALA A 281 -1.16 26.79 0.80
N THR A 282 -0.37 27.08 -0.25
CA THR A 282 -0.24 26.22 -1.43
C THR A 282 1.02 25.35 -1.43
N THR A 283 2.04 25.62 -0.58
CA THR A 283 3.36 24.95 -0.69
C THR A 283 3.23 23.45 -0.77
N TRP A 284 2.52 22.85 0.18
CA TRP A 284 2.45 21.41 0.24
C TRP A 284 1.40 20.80 -0.68
N THR A 285 0.34 21.54 -1.00
CA THR A 285 -0.63 21.08 -1.99
C THR A 285 -0.05 21.10 -3.40
N ASP A 286 0.96 21.94 -3.62
CA ASP A 286 1.70 22.02 -4.88
C ASP A 286 2.62 20.80 -4.98
N ASN A 287 3.36 20.47 -3.92
CA ASN A 287 4.14 19.23 -3.85
C ASN A 287 3.28 18.00 -4.09
N ASP A 288 2.15 17.85 -3.37
CA ASP A 288 1.27 16.70 -3.54
C ASP A 288 0.71 16.59 -4.97
N LEU A 289 0.54 17.71 -5.69
CA LEU A 289 0.11 17.70 -7.10
C LEU A 289 1.26 17.31 -8.04
N GLU A 290 2.49 17.76 -7.76
CA GLU A 290 3.69 17.30 -8.47
C GLU A 290 3.83 15.78 -8.31
N ASP A 291 3.81 15.26 -7.08
CA ASP A 291 3.96 13.82 -6.81
C ASP A 291 2.97 12.97 -7.62
N VAL A 292 1.71 13.40 -7.72
CA VAL A 292 0.69 12.69 -8.51
C VAL A 292 0.96 12.77 -10.01
N ALA A 293 1.44 13.91 -10.50
CA ALA A 293 1.80 14.06 -11.90
C ALA A 293 3.03 13.24 -12.26
N GLU A 294 3.99 13.10 -11.35
CA GLU A 294 5.15 12.22 -11.51
C GLU A 294 4.71 10.78 -11.67
N ARG A 295 3.89 10.24 -10.76
CA ARG A 295 3.43 8.84 -10.85
C ARG A 295 2.67 8.52 -12.14
N ILE A 296 1.86 9.47 -12.64
CA ILE A 296 1.25 9.33 -13.97
C ILE A 296 2.31 9.34 -15.08
N GLY A 297 3.34 10.17 -14.94
CA GLY A 297 4.50 10.20 -15.85
C GLY A 297 5.32 8.92 -15.80
N ASP A 298 5.55 8.34 -14.63
CA ASP A 298 6.32 7.10 -14.44
C ASP A 298 5.62 5.90 -15.06
N LEU A 299 4.30 5.77 -14.92
CA LEU A 299 3.53 4.76 -15.66
C LEU A 299 3.77 4.90 -17.18
N MET A 300 3.73 6.13 -17.71
CA MET A 300 4.02 6.36 -19.14
C MET A 300 5.49 6.07 -19.49
N LYS A 301 6.43 6.34 -18.58
CA LYS A 301 7.86 5.98 -18.70
C LYS A 301 8.02 4.46 -18.80
N PHE A 302 7.42 3.69 -17.88
CA PHE A 302 7.48 2.23 -17.88
C PHE A 302 6.90 1.64 -19.16
N ARG A 303 5.70 2.09 -19.57
CA ARG A 303 5.09 1.68 -20.85
C ARG A 303 6.03 1.94 -22.04
N ALA A 304 6.65 3.12 -22.10
CA ALA A 304 7.58 3.45 -23.18
C ALA A 304 8.89 2.64 -23.11
N GLY A 305 9.42 2.41 -21.90
CA GLY A 305 10.59 1.59 -21.62
C GLY A 305 10.38 0.14 -22.06
N TYR A 306 9.30 -0.48 -21.61
CA TYR A 306 8.94 -1.86 -21.95
C TYR A 306 8.60 -2.05 -23.43
N THR A 307 8.08 -1.03 -24.10
CA THR A 307 7.95 -1.08 -25.56
C THR A 307 9.33 -1.11 -26.24
N ARG A 308 10.29 -0.33 -25.70
CA ARG A 308 11.62 -0.19 -26.28
C ARG A 308 12.50 -1.41 -26.08
N ASP A 309 12.41 -2.04 -24.91
CA ASP A 309 13.17 -3.26 -24.60
C ASP A 309 12.50 -4.55 -25.13
N GLY A 310 11.24 -4.46 -25.58
CA GLY A 310 10.51 -5.56 -26.21
C GLY A 310 9.62 -6.36 -25.24
N THR A 311 9.60 -6.01 -23.96
CA THR A 311 8.69 -6.60 -22.96
C THR A 311 7.21 -6.38 -23.34
N ILE A 312 6.89 -5.22 -23.93
CA ILE A 312 5.62 -4.95 -24.62
C ILE A 312 5.88 -4.99 -26.14
N PRO A 313 5.72 -6.16 -26.79
CA PRO A 313 6.08 -6.32 -28.20
C PRO A 313 5.06 -5.66 -29.16
N ASP A 314 3.81 -5.50 -28.73
CA ASP A 314 2.75 -4.82 -29.49
C ASP A 314 2.09 -3.74 -28.63
N LEU A 315 2.58 -2.51 -28.81
CA LEU A 315 2.07 -1.35 -28.09
C LEU A 315 0.59 -1.07 -28.38
N THR A 316 0.10 -1.39 -29.59
CA THR A 316 -1.30 -1.13 -29.95
C THR A 316 -2.23 -2.12 -29.26
N ALA A 317 -1.84 -3.39 -29.21
CA ALA A 317 -2.58 -4.41 -28.46
C ALA A 317 -2.58 -4.10 -26.96
N PHE A 318 -1.43 -3.69 -26.41
CA PHE A 318 -1.33 -3.26 -25.01
C PHE A 318 -2.29 -2.10 -24.71
N ASP A 319 -2.25 -1.02 -25.48
CA ASP A 319 -3.13 0.15 -25.28
C ASP A 319 -4.61 -0.18 -25.41
N THR A 320 -4.94 -1.10 -26.32
CA THR A 320 -6.31 -1.58 -26.50
C THR A 320 -6.78 -2.32 -25.25
N SER A 321 -5.96 -3.23 -24.72
CA SER A 321 -6.26 -3.96 -23.48
C SER A 321 -6.35 -3.01 -22.28
N VAL A 322 -5.42 -2.07 -22.13
CA VAL A 322 -5.49 -1.04 -21.07
C VAL A 322 -6.82 -0.27 -21.14
N ARG A 323 -7.26 0.08 -22.35
CA ARG A 323 -8.55 0.78 -22.56
C ARG A 323 -9.75 -0.10 -22.21
N GLU A 324 -9.70 -1.40 -22.47
CA GLU A 324 -10.76 -2.35 -22.10
C GLU A 324 -10.88 -2.52 -20.57
N HIS A 325 -9.75 -2.47 -19.85
CA HIS A 325 -9.71 -2.59 -18.40
C HIS A 325 -9.90 -1.26 -17.65
N THR A 326 -9.75 -0.13 -18.34
CA THR A 326 -9.98 1.21 -17.77
C THR A 326 -11.46 1.41 -17.46
N ARG A 327 -11.79 1.80 -16.22
CA ARG A 327 -13.20 1.95 -15.80
C ARG A 327 -13.85 3.20 -16.39
N GLY A 328 -13.07 4.26 -16.61
CA GLY A 328 -13.58 5.51 -17.18
C GLY A 328 -12.80 6.75 -16.77
N THR A 329 -13.50 7.88 -16.71
CA THR A 329 -12.98 9.17 -16.26
C THR A 329 -13.42 9.48 -14.85
N PHE A 330 -12.63 10.27 -14.13
CA PHE A 330 -12.93 10.71 -12.78
C PHE A 330 -13.03 12.23 -12.76
N ARG A 331 -14.00 12.77 -12.02
CA ARG A 331 -14.21 14.21 -11.92
C ARG A 331 -14.28 14.66 -10.47
N PRO A 332 -13.63 15.78 -10.11
CA PRO A 332 -13.79 16.38 -8.80
C PRO A 332 -15.21 16.92 -8.62
N ALA A 333 -15.67 16.92 -7.37
CA ALA A 333 -16.91 17.57 -6.99
C ALA A 333 -16.88 19.08 -7.33
N PRO A 334 -18.03 19.66 -7.71
CA PRO A 334 -18.11 21.08 -8.06
C PRO A 334 -17.95 22.00 -6.83
N VAL A 335 -18.08 21.47 -5.63
CA VAL A 335 -17.94 22.17 -4.35
C VAL A 335 -16.76 21.61 -3.56
N ARG A 336 -16.31 22.35 -2.53
CA ARG A 336 -15.27 21.83 -1.63
C ARG A 336 -15.86 20.75 -0.73
N LEU A 337 -15.23 19.60 -0.70
CA LEU A 337 -15.56 18.54 0.26
C LEU A 337 -14.57 18.56 1.42
N ASP A 338 -15.09 18.37 2.63
CA ASP A 338 -14.32 18.21 3.87
C ASP A 338 -14.26 16.74 4.34
N THR A 339 -15.04 15.86 3.70
CA THR A 339 -15.02 14.41 3.91
C THR A 339 -13.67 13.81 3.54
N ARG A 340 -13.18 12.90 4.38
CA ARG A 340 -11.93 12.14 4.18
C ARG A 340 -12.23 10.65 4.16
N PRO A 341 -12.70 10.11 3.02
CA PRO A 341 -12.96 8.69 2.88
C PRO A 341 -11.64 7.89 2.93
N PRO A 342 -11.71 6.60 3.31
CA PRO A 342 -10.56 5.68 3.23
C PRO A 342 -9.93 5.63 1.83
N MET A 343 -8.65 5.29 1.72
CA MET A 343 -7.94 5.19 0.44
C MET A 343 -8.58 4.18 -0.52
N GLY A 344 -9.10 3.06 -0.01
CA GLY A 344 -9.88 2.11 -0.80
C GLY A 344 -11.11 2.74 -1.48
N ASP A 345 -11.78 3.69 -0.82
CA ASP A 345 -12.90 4.45 -1.39
C ASP A 345 -12.45 5.48 -2.44
N ILE A 346 -11.20 5.96 -2.34
CA ILE A 346 -10.58 6.85 -3.34
C ILE A 346 -10.31 6.07 -4.62
N ALA A 347 -9.65 4.91 -4.50
CA ALA A 347 -9.35 4.04 -5.63
C ALA A 347 -10.61 3.45 -6.28
N SER A 348 -11.62 3.10 -5.48
CA SER A 348 -12.93 2.62 -5.97
C SER A 348 -13.92 3.74 -6.34
N ARG A 349 -13.44 5.00 -6.45
CA ARG A 349 -14.29 6.15 -6.79
C ARG A 349 -15.17 5.87 -8.02
N PRO A 350 -16.47 6.22 -7.98
CA PRO A 350 -17.35 6.08 -9.13
C PRO A 350 -16.87 6.88 -10.35
N VAL A 351 -16.97 6.27 -11.53
CA VAL A 351 -16.63 6.90 -12.81
C VAL A 351 -17.66 7.95 -13.21
N ALA A 352 -17.20 9.04 -13.82
CA ALA A 352 -18.03 10.14 -14.30
C ALA A 352 -18.50 9.95 -15.75
N GLY A 353 -17.97 8.95 -16.46
CA GLY A 353 -18.27 8.66 -17.86
C GLY A 353 -17.08 8.01 -18.58
N PRO A 354 -17.25 7.66 -19.87
CA PRO A 354 -16.20 7.01 -20.64
C PRO A 354 -15.02 7.95 -20.91
N VAL A 355 -13.83 7.36 -21.09
CA VAL A 355 -12.65 8.10 -21.55
C VAL A 355 -12.85 8.51 -23.01
N ARG A 356 -12.59 9.79 -23.31
CA ARG A 356 -12.62 10.34 -24.68
C ARG A 356 -11.21 10.72 -25.09
N GLY A 357 -10.90 10.55 -26.37
CA GLY A 357 -9.58 10.84 -26.92
C GLY A 357 -8.54 9.79 -26.52
N ASP A 358 -7.28 10.20 -26.60
CA ASP A 358 -6.15 9.34 -26.25
C ASP A 358 -6.08 9.14 -24.73
N LEU A 359 -6.10 7.87 -24.31
CA LEU A 359 -5.98 7.48 -22.91
C LEU A 359 -4.53 7.58 -22.43
N MET A 360 -3.57 7.35 -23.34
CA MET A 360 -2.13 7.37 -23.05
C MET A 360 -1.55 8.79 -23.06
N ASP A 361 -2.33 9.81 -23.44
CA ASP A 361 -1.97 11.21 -23.21
C ASP A 361 -2.28 11.59 -21.74
N GLY A 362 -1.44 11.10 -20.82
CA GLY A 362 -1.60 11.33 -19.37
C GLY A 362 -1.64 12.81 -18.99
N ARG A 363 -0.85 13.63 -19.69
CA ARG A 363 -0.86 15.09 -19.57
C ARG A 363 -2.25 15.66 -19.89
N GLN A 364 -2.83 15.30 -21.03
CA GLN A 364 -4.16 15.77 -21.41
C GLN A 364 -5.25 15.23 -20.47
N GLN A 365 -5.14 13.99 -19.97
CA GLN A 365 -6.06 13.44 -18.98
C GLN A 365 -6.05 14.30 -17.70
N MET A 366 -4.88 14.63 -17.16
CA MET A 366 -4.76 15.50 -15.98
C MET A 366 -5.27 16.92 -16.23
N PHE A 367 -4.89 17.53 -17.35
CA PHE A 367 -5.32 18.89 -17.68
C PHE A 367 -6.82 19.01 -17.87
N THR A 368 -7.45 18.01 -18.46
CA THR A 368 -8.92 17.98 -18.60
C THR A 368 -9.60 18.04 -17.22
N VAL A 369 -9.09 17.29 -16.24
CA VAL A 369 -9.61 17.28 -14.88
C VAL A 369 -9.34 18.60 -14.15
N LEU A 370 -8.12 19.14 -14.28
CA LEU A 370 -7.73 20.43 -13.69
C LEU A 370 -8.57 21.59 -14.27
N ASP A 371 -8.70 21.68 -15.58
CA ASP A 371 -9.41 22.77 -16.27
C ASP A 371 -10.90 22.78 -15.91
N ASP A 372 -11.52 21.60 -15.84
CA ASP A 372 -12.90 21.43 -15.38
C ASP A 372 -13.07 21.92 -13.92
N TRP A 373 -12.12 21.57 -13.05
CA TRP A 373 -12.12 21.99 -11.65
C TRP A 373 -11.91 23.51 -11.50
N VAL A 374 -10.89 24.06 -12.17
CA VAL A 374 -10.57 25.50 -12.20
C VAL A 374 -11.79 26.31 -12.60
N LYS A 375 -12.48 25.89 -13.66
CA LYS A 375 -13.70 26.56 -14.15
C LYS A 375 -14.82 26.51 -13.12
N LYS A 376 -15.12 25.34 -12.55
CA LYS A 376 -16.21 25.15 -11.57
C LYS A 376 -15.95 25.90 -10.27
N ARG A 377 -14.70 25.88 -9.80
CA ARG A 377 -14.28 26.49 -8.53
C ARG A 377 -13.89 27.95 -8.66
N LYS A 378 -13.91 28.50 -9.88
CA LYS A 378 -13.55 29.90 -10.20
C LYS A 378 -12.15 30.25 -9.68
N VAL A 379 -11.19 29.35 -9.91
CA VAL A 379 -9.81 29.53 -9.49
C VAL A 379 -9.20 30.70 -10.25
N PRO A 380 -8.46 31.62 -9.60
CA PRO A 380 -7.86 32.76 -10.28
C PRO A 380 -6.96 32.32 -11.45
N PRO A 381 -7.01 32.99 -12.62
CA PRO A 381 -6.27 32.56 -13.81
C PRO A 381 -4.76 32.39 -13.58
N LYS A 382 -4.14 33.31 -12.82
CA LYS A 382 -2.72 33.21 -12.45
C LYS A 382 -2.43 31.94 -11.65
N ARG A 383 -3.33 31.54 -10.76
CA ARG A 383 -3.15 30.33 -9.94
C ARG A 383 -3.38 29.07 -10.76
N ALA A 384 -4.40 29.06 -11.62
CA ALA A 384 -4.64 27.96 -12.54
C ALA A 384 -3.44 27.71 -13.46
N ALA A 385 -2.81 28.77 -13.98
CA ALA A 385 -1.60 28.67 -14.78
C ALA A 385 -0.42 28.05 -14.01
N VAL A 386 -0.22 28.43 -12.73
CA VAL A 386 0.81 27.81 -11.89
C VAL A 386 0.51 26.33 -11.66
N MET A 387 -0.72 25.96 -11.29
CA MET A 387 -1.09 24.54 -11.09
C MET A 387 -0.85 23.71 -12.35
N ARG A 388 -1.22 24.26 -13.52
CA ARG A 388 -1.00 23.60 -14.79
C ARG A 388 0.49 23.38 -15.07
N GLN A 389 1.32 24.41 -14.84
CA GLN A 389 2.76 24.32 -15.02
C GLN A 389 3.40 23.29 -14.09
N LEU A 390 2.98 23.25 -12.82
CA LEU A 390 3.49 22.28 -11.84
C LEU A 390 3.20 20.84 -12.29
N LEU A 391 1.96 20.54 -12.66
CA LEU A 391 1.59 19.22 -13.20
C LEU A 391 2.37 18.89 -14.48
N ASP A 392 2.60 19.88 -15.33
CA ASP A 392 3.34 19.71 -16.58
C ASP A 392 4.81 19.35 -16.35
N ASP A 393 5.49 20.16 -15.55
CA ASP A 393 6.92 20.02 -15.27
C ASP A 393 7.19 18.69 -14.56
N ALA A 394 6.35 18.34 -13.57
CA ALA A 394 6.45 17.08 -12.84
C ALA A 394 6.22 15.86 -13.75
N TYR A 395 5.15 15.89 -14.56
CA TYR A 395 4.89 14.82 -15.54
C TYR A 395 6.04 14.62 -16.52
N VAL A 396 6.57 15.71 -17.09
CA VAL A 396 7.68 15.66 -18.05
C VAL A 396 8.97 15.19 -17.38
N ARG A 397 9.22 15.62 -16.14
CA ARG A 397 10.39 15.20 -15.34
C ARG A 397 10.38 13.70 -15.08
N ALA A 398 9.27 13.15 -14.62
CA ALA A 398 9.10 11.71 -14.43
C ALA A 398 9.24 10.94 -15.75
N LEU A 399 8.56 11.38 -16.81
CA LEU A 399 8.57 10.70 -18.10
C LEU A 399 9.95 10.64 -18.76
N TRP A 400 10.81 11.65 -18.59
CA TRP A 400 12.04 11.79 -19.39
C TRP A 400 13.35 11.97 -18.61
N LEU A 401 13.32 12.37 -17.35
CA LEU A 401 14.52 12.87 -16.64
C LEU A 401 14.90 12.05 -15.40
N ARG A 402 13.98 11.27 -14.81
CA ARG A 402 14.31 10.32 -13.74
C ARG A 402 14.74 9.00 -14.39
N PHE A 403 15.94 8.51 -14.09
CA PHE A 403 16.46 7.23 -14.61
C PHE A 403 16.22 6.15 -13.59
#